data_AF-A0A3N0BY93-F1
#
_entry.id   AF-A0A3N0BY93-F1
#
_cell.length_a   1.000
_cell.length_b   1.000
_cell.length_c   1.000
_cell.angle_alpha   90.00
_cell.angle_beta   90.00
_cell.angle_gamma   90.00
#
_symmetry.space_group_name_H-M   'P 1'
#
loop_
_entity.id
_entity.type
_entity.pdbx_description
1 polymer ?
#
loop_
_entity_poly.entity_id
_entity_poly.type
_entity_poly.pdbx_seq_one_letter_code
_entity_poly.pdbx_strand_id
1 'polypeptide(L)'
;MKTTFLALILSVILFSCKQEKLEKTYTPRALVNGESFNETTKSKEDALKLVKVDSGKKDGDVYAITFKDTSIFIQDNPKPLVKQFKAPRFLNTQKTAAIVQVADGTGLVSPFYIVALKDGIPEVVKLDQESNGANDSKFTVGLQEISLSTFLINNDFVVTIINGRVYPVKREHDNERIQGKFLLNSADKSTLVFAMEKSLYQVNYLTGETFDLPVSAETLNPQTIIKNIQQDFSWQKNNKGTLFLKKYDNDRIIDISEFGN
;
A
#
# COMPACT_ATOMS: atom_id res chain seq x y z
N MET A 1 51.55 31.50 -28.51
CA MET A 1 50.10 31.76 -28.69
C MET A 1 49.31 30.55 -29.20
N LYS A 2 49.88 29.59 -29.94
CA LYS A 2 49.14 28.39 -30.40
C LYS A 2 48.84 27.35 -29.30
N THR A 3 49.70 27.24 -28.28
CA THR A 3 49.54 26.28 -27.17
C THR A 3 48.52 26.72 -26.13
N THR A 4 48.37 28.03 -25.89
CA THR A 4 47.36 28.58 -24.99
C THR A 4 45.94 28.45 -25.54
N PHE A 5 45.77 28.54 -26.86
CA PHE A 5 44.48 28.32 -27.51
C PHE A 5 44.03 26.86 -27.45
N LEU A 6 44.98 25.91 -27.56
CA LEU A 6 44.72 24.48 -27.45
C LEU A 6 44.29 24.09 -26.02
N ALA A 7 44.90 24.70 -25.00
CA ALA A 7 44.55 24.47 -23.60
C ALA A 7 43.16 25.01 -23.23
N LEU A 8 42.74 26.11 -23.86
CA LEU A 8 41.41 26.71 -23.65
C LEU A 8 40.29 25.87 -24.30
N ILE A 9 40.56 25.25 -25.45
CA ILE A 9 39.62 24.33 -26.09
C ILE A 9 39.52 23.02 -25.29
N LEU A 10 40.64 22.50 -24.77
CA LEU A 10 40.65 21.29 -23.96
C LEU A 10 39.93 21.48 -22.61
N SER A 11 40.01 22.67 -22.00
CA SER A 11 39.28 22.96 -20.76
C SER A 11 37.76 23.02 -20.97
N VAL A 12 37.28 23.56 -22.09
CA VAL A 12 35.84 23.59 -22.42
C VAL A 12 35.28 22.18 -22.63
N ILE A 13 36.05 21.27 -23.25
CA ILE A 13 35.64 19.87 -23.46
C ILE A 13 35.58 19.12 -22.11
N LEU A 14 36.52 19.38 -21.19
CA LEU A 14 36.56 18.72 -19.89
C LEU A 14 35.49 19.23 -18.91
N PHE A 15 35.06 20.49 -19.02
CA PHE A 15 33.97 21.05 -18.20
C PHE A 15 32.56 20.77 -18.77
N SER A 16 32.43 20.44 -20.05
CA SER A 16 31.15 20.04 -20.67
C SER A 16 30.74 18.58 -20.35
N CYS A 17 31.58 17.83 -19.64
CA CYS A 17 31.32 16.43 -19.26
C CYS A 17 30.81 16.28 -17.81
N LYS A 18 30.16 17.32 -17.27
CA LYS A 18 29.27 17.12 -16.11
C LYS A 18 27.98 16.51 -16.65
N GLN A 19 27.88 15.18 -16.59
CA GLN A 19 26.61 14.48 -16.76
C GLN A 19 25.62 15.06 -15.75
N GLU A 20 24.76 15.98 -16.19
CA GLU A 20 23.60 16.38 -15.42
C GLU A 20 22.81 15.09 -15.12
N LYS A 21 22.53 14.84 -13.85
CA LYS A 21 21.62 13.77 -13.48
C LYS A 21 20.30 14.09 -14.13
N LEU A 22 19.84 13.23 -15.03
CA LEU A 22 18.54 13.41 -15.66
C LEU A 22 17.48 13.27 -14.56
N GLU A 23 16.62 14.28 -14.46
CA GLU A 23 15.54 14.33 -13.47
C GLU A 23 14.23 14.56 -14.24
N LYS A 24 13.19 13.81 -13.87
CA LYS A 24 11.86 14.01 -14.43
C LYS A 24 10.81 14.00 -13.33
N THR A 25 9.98 15.03 -13.36
CA THR A 25 8.86 15.23 -12.43
C THR A 25 7.58 14.70 -13.03
N TYR A 26 6.82 13.96 -12.22
CA TYR A 26 5.53 13.40 -12.59
C TYR A 26 4.45 13.95 -11.66
N THR A 27 3.29 14.25 -12.24
CA THR A 27 2.07 14.53 -11.50
C THR A 27 1.34 13.22 -11.28
N PRO A 28 1.01 12.85 -10.03
CA PRO A 28 0.36 11.58 -9.78
C PRO A 28 -1.10 11.61 -10.23
N ARG A 29 -1.56 10.54 -10.87
CA ARG A 29 -2.99 10.33 -11.17
C ARG A 29 -3.67 9.56 -10.04
N ALA A 30 -4.99 9.59 -10.01
CA ALA A 30 -5.77 8.73 -9.13
C ALA A 30 -5.67 7.25 -9.53
N LEU A 31 -5.83 6.36 -8.56
CA LEU A 31 -5.96 4.92 -8.80
C LEU A 31 -7.26 4.63 -9.55
N VAL A 32 -7.19 3.79 -10.58
CA VAL A 32 -8.36 3.25 -11.27
C VAL A 32 -8.70 1.88 -10.66
N ASN A 33 -9.99 1.64 -10.39
CA ASN A 33 -10.41 0.40 -9.76
C ASN A 33 -10.09 -0.82 -10.64
N GLY A 34 -9.53 -1.87 -10.04
CA GLY A 34 -9.16 -3.11 -10.73
C GLY A 34 -7.89 -3.04 -11.58
N GLU A 35 -7.14 -1.94 -11.51
CA GLU A 35 -5.86 -1.78 -12.20
C GLU A 35 -4.80 -2.76 -11.68
N SER A 36 -3.94 -3.24 -12.58
CA SER A 36 -2.80 -4.10 -12.27
C SER A 36 -1.53 -3.43 -12.75
N PHE A 37 -0.52 -3.43 -11.88
CA PHE A 37 0.82 -2.92 -12.14
C PHE A 37 1.82 -4.04 -12.45
N ASN A 38 1.34 -5.19 -12.95
CA ASN A 38 2.17 -6.33 -13.31
C ASN A 38 2.52 -6.31 -14.80
N GLU A 39 3.39 -5.37 -15.15
CA GLU A 39 3.82 -5.16 -16.54
C GLU A 39 5.00 -6.09 -16.87
N THR A 40 4.95 -6.69 -18.06
CA THR A 40 6.02 -7.55 -18.57
C THR A 40 7.09 -6.70 -19.26
N THR A 41 8.36 -6.95 -18.96
CA THR A 41 9.47 -6.24 -19.60
C THR A 41 10.05 -7.05 -20.75
N LYS A 42 10.54 -6.34 -21.78
CA LYS A 42 11.31 -6.96 -22.87
C LYS A 42 12.81 -7.06 -22.53
N SER A 43 13.30 -6.16 -21.66
CA SER A 43 14.69 -6.13 -21.20
C SER A 43 14.79 -5.95 -19.68
N LYS A 44 15.91 -6.41 -19.10
CA LYS A 44 16.27 -6.13 -17.70
C LYS A 44 16.53 -4.65 -17.43
N GLU A 45 16.83 -3.88 -18.48
CA GLU A 45 17.03 -2.43 -18.39
C GLU A 45 15.73 -1.67 -18.20
N ASP A 46 14.58 -2.29 -18.53
CA ASP A 46 13.25 -1.74 -18.36
C ASP A 46 12.71 -2.01 -16.94
N ALA A 47 13.57 -1.83 -15.93
CA ALA A 47 13.26 -2.05 -14.53
C ALA A 47 13.49 -0.76 -13.73
N LEU A 48 12.60 -0.50 -12.78
CA LEU A 48 12.81 0.54 -11.77
C LEU A 48 13.95 0.14 -10.84
N LYS A 49 14.73 1.13 -10.42
CA LYS A 49 15.80 0.98 -9.43
C LYS A 49 15.47 1.81 -8.20
N LEU A 50 15.68 1.20 -7.04
CA LEU A 50 15.59 1.86 -5.74
C LEU A 50 17.02 2.12 -5.28
N VAL A 51 17.43 3.37 -5.30
CA VAL A 51 18.79 3.79 -4.95
C VAL A 51 18.77 4.35 -3.53
N LYS A 52 19.44 3.69 -2.60
CA LYS A 52 19.62 4.21 -1.25
C LYS A 52 20.38 5.54 -1.32
N VAL A 53 19.83 6.57 -0.69
CA VAL A 53 20.45 7.89 -0.59
C VAL A 53 20.93 8.07 0.84
N ASP A 54 22.21 8.40 1.00
CA ASP A 54 22.72 8.79 2.30
C ASP A 54 22.17 10.18 2.64
N SER A 55 21.23 10.23 3.59
CA SER A 55 20.60 11.49 4.02
C SER A 55 21.43 12.25 5.04
N GLY A 56 22.49 11.65 5.60
CA GLY A 56 23.21 12.20 6.75
C GLY A 56 22.34 12.37 8.02
N LYS A 57 21.08 11.91 8.00
CA LYS A 57 20.13 11.98 9.12
C LYS A 57 19.97 10.62 9.78
N LYS A 58 19.71 10.60 11.10
CA LYS A 58 19.50 9.37 11.88
C LYS A 58 18.15 8.68 11.61
N ASP A 59 17.29 9.26 10.78
CA ASP A 59 15.87 8.86 10.61
C ASP A 59 15.63 7.68 9.65
N GLY A 60 16.60 6.78 9.55
CA GLY A 60 16.53 5.59 8.71
C GLY A 60 16.87 5.82 7.24
N ASP A 61 16.87 4.71 6.48
CA ASP A 61 17.23 4.71 5.07
C ASP A 61 16.18 5.41 4.21
N VAL A 62 16.63 6.36 3.40
CA VAL A 62 15.81 6.99 2.35
C VAL A 62 16.29 6.56 0.96
N TYR A 63 15.39 6.60 0.00
CA TYR A 63 15.59 6.07 -1.33
C TYR A 63 15.19 7.08 -2.39
N ALA A 64 15.92 7.11 -3.50
CA ALA A 64 15.47 7.69 -4.76
C ALA A 64 14.99 6.57 -5.69
N ILE A 65 14.01 6.88 -6.54
CA ILE A 65 13.55 5.96 -7.58
C ILE A 65 14.13 6.43 -8.90
N THR A 66 14.75 5.53 -9.65
CA THR A 66 15.25 5.83 -10.98
C THR A 66 14.73 4.85 -12.01
N PHE A 67 14.56 5.34 -13.23
CA PHE A 67 14.33 4.53 -14.42
C PHE A 67 15.42 4.86 -15.42
N LYS A 68 16.18 3.84 -15.83
CA LYS A 68 17.43 4.01 -16.59
C LYS A 68 18.41 4.92 -15.82
N ASP A 69 18.73 6.09 -16.38
CA ASP A 69 19.57 7.15 -15.84
C ASP A 69 18.76 8.34 -15.28
N THR A 70 17.42 8.27 -15.36
CA THR A 70 16.53 9.36 -14.96
C THR A 70 15.97 9.13 -13.55
N SER A 71 16.11 10.12 -12.68
CA SER A 71 15.47 10.16 -11.36
C SER A 71 14.00 10.58 -11.48
N ILE A 72 13.13 9.87 -10.77
CA ILE A 72 11.68 10.10 -10.76
C ILE A 72 11.32 10.93 -9.53
N PHE A 73 10.76 12.13 -9.76
CA PHE A 73 10.22 12.99 -8.72
C PHE A 73 8.70 13.11 -8.84
N ILE A 74 8.04 13.44 -7.74
CA ILE A 74 6.57 13.51 -7.66
C ILE A 74 6.14 14.92 -7.22
N GLN A 75 5.26 15.54 -7.99
CA GLN A 75 4.65 16.85 -7.69
C GLN A 75 3.13 16.68 -7.53
N ASP A 76 2.65 16.70 -6.28
CA ASP A 76 1.22 16.62 -5.90
C ASP A 76 0.76 17.97 -5.32
N ASN A 77 0.59 18.98 -6.18
CA ASN A 77 0.23 20.33 -5.75
C ASN A 77 -0.99 20.32 -4.80
N PRO A 78 -0.97 21.11 -3.70
CA PRO A 78 0.00 22.15 -3.36
C PRO A 78 1.23 21.66 -2.56
N LYS A 79 1.45 20.34 -2.44
CA LYS A 79 2.56 19.79 -1.65
C LYS A 79 3.91 20.07 -2.32
N PRO A 80 5.02 20.14 -1.54
CA PRO A 80 6.34 20.32 -2.10
C PRO A 80 6.78 19.14 -2.98
N LEU A 81 7.71 19.41 -3.90
CA LEU A 81 8.32 18.40 -4.77
C LEU A 81 8.97 17.28 -3.95
N VAL A 82 8.55 16.04 -4.20
CA VAL A 82 9.10 14.86 -3.53
C VAL A 82 10.22 14.26 -4.35
N LYS A 83 11.40 14.13 -3.72
CA LYS A 83 12.60 13.52 -4.31
C LYS A 83 13.07 12.25 -3.60
N GLN A 84 12.58 12.02 -2.38
CA GLN A 84 13.05 10.95 -1.49
C GLN A 84 11.87 10.20 -0.88
N PHE A 85 12.11 8.91 -0.69
CA PHE A 85 11.08 7.95 -0.31
C PHE A 85 11.55 7.05 0.83
N LYS A 86 10.61 6.60 1.65
CA LYS A 86 10.82 5.60 2.71
C LYS A 86 10.22 4.27 2.32
N ALA A 87 10.82 3.22 2.88
CA ALA A 87 10.33 1.83 2.84
C ALA A 87 9.82 1.35 1.47
N PRO A 88 10.57 1.59 0.36
CA PRO A 88 10.08 1.17 -0.94
C PRO A 88 9.98 -0.36 -1.04
N ARG A 89 8.97 -0.85 -1.76
CA ARG A 89 8.76 -2.27 -2.06
C ARG A 89 8.38 -2.45 -3.52
N PHE A 90 8.99 -3.42 -4.20
CA PHE A 90 8.54 -3.80 -5.53
C PHE A 90 7.23 -4.57 -5.45
N LEU A 91 6.33 -4.30 -6.39
CA LEU A 91 5.00 -4.91 -6.47
C LEU A 91 4.93 -6.09 -7.45
N ASN A 92 6.06 -6.40 -8.09
CA ASN A 92 6.22 -7.54 -8.98
C ASN A 92 7.72 -7.89 -9.10
N THR A 93 7.99 -9.10 -9.61
CA THR A 93 9.35 -9.62 -9.75
C THR A 93 10.17 -8.91 -10.84
N GLN A 94 9.49 -8.33 -11.83
CA GLN A 94 10.06 -7.60 -12.97
C GLN A 94 10.55 -6.21 -12.57
N LYS A 95 10.20 -5.75 -11.35
CA LYS A 95 10.51 -4.42 -10.82
C LYS A 95 9.96 -3.30 -11.71
N THR A 96 8.82 -3.54 -12.37
CA THR A 96 8.13 -2.53 -13.17
C THR A 96 7.24 -1.64 -12.34
N ALA A 97 6.94 -2.02 -11.10
CA ALA A 97 6.19 -1.18 -10.18
C ALA A 97 6.76 -1.25 -8.77
N ALA A 98 6.79 -0.11 -8.09
CA ALA A 98 7.21 0.02 -6.71
C ALA A 98 6.22 0.89 -5.95
N ILE A 99 5.85 0.45 -4.75
CA ILE A 99 5.17 1.30 -3.79
C ILE A 99 6.17 2.03 -2.92
N VAL A 100 5.91 3.30 -2.67
CA VAL A 100 6.77 4.19 -1.92
C VAL A 100 5.98 5.12 -1.00
N GLN A 101 6.56 5.44 0.15
CA GLN A 101 6.05 6.46 1.05
C GLN A 101 6.91 7.72 0.95
N VAL A 102 6.33 8.92 0.96
CA VAL A 102 7.10 10.17 0.97
C VAL A 102 8.00 10.25 2.20
N ALA A 103 9.25 10.68 2.02
CA ALA A 103 10.17 10.97 3.12
C ALA A 103 10.12 12.47 3.48
N ASP A 104 9.07 12.91 4.18
CA ASP A 104 8.91 14.35 4.53
C ASP A 104 9.55 14.75 5.89
N GLY A 105 10.02 13.77 6.68
CA GLY A 105 10.66 14.03 7.97
C GLY A 105 9.72 14.52 9.08
N THR A 106 8.40 14.54 8.83
CA THR A 106 7.41 15.07 9.79
C THR A 106 7.01 14.05 10.86
N GLY A 107 7.28 12.75 10.63
CA GLY A 107 6.84 11.67 11.51
C GLY A 107 5.34 11.36 11.43
N LEU A 108 4.59 12.11 10.61
CA LEU A 108 3.20 11.81 10.28
C LEU A 108 3.16 10.73 9.19
N VAL A 109 1.99 10.11 9.00
CA VAL A 109 1.80 9.19 7.87
C VAL A 109 1.78 9.97 6.57
N SER A 110 2.93 10.03 5.93
CA SER A 110 3.10 10.68 4.63
C SER A 110 2.37 9.90 3.53
N PRO A 111 2.01 10.57 2.41
CA PRO A 111 1.31 9.94 1.30
C PRO A 111 2.06 8.74 0.72
N PHE A 112 1.29 7.77 0.21
CA PHE A 112 1.79 6.63 -0.56
C PHE A 112 1.57 6.86 -2.05
N TYR A 113 2.57 6.47 -2.84
CA TYR A 113 2.49 6.44 -4.29
C TYR A 113 2.93 5.09 -4.82
N ILE A 114 2.38 4.72 -5.97
CA ILE A 114 2.93 3.68 -6.83
C ILE A 114 3.63 4.36 -7.98
N VAL A 115 4.90 4.05 -8.16
CA VAL A 115 5.64 4.37 -9.38
C VAL A 115 5.65 3.11 -10.23
N ALA A 116 5.07 3.18 -11.42
CA ALA A 116 4.93 2.03 -12.32
C ALA A 116 5.44 2.37 -13.72
N LEU A 117 5.79 1.35 -14.49
CA LEU A 117 6.12 1.46 -15.90
C LEU A 117 4.92 0.97 -16.71
N LYS A 118 4.24 1.85 -17.43
CA LYS A 118 3.17 1.50 -18.36
C LYS A 118 3.69 1.62 -19.78
N ASP A 119 3.70 0.53 -20.53
CA ASP A 119 4.26 0.49 -21.90
C ASP A 119 5.71 1.03 -21.97
N GLY A 120 6.50 0.79 -20.92
CA GLY A 120 7.88 1.28 -20.79
C GLY A 120 8.03 2.75 -20.39
N ILE A 121 6.93 3.45 -20.11
CA ILE A 121 6.90 4.85 -19.69
C ILE A 121 6.57 4.90 -18.19
N PRO A 122 7.39 5.59 -17.37
CA PRO A 122 7.05 5.76 -15.97
C PRO A 122 5.77 6.58 -15.78
N GLU A 123 4.94 6.14 -14.86
CA GLU A 123 3.79 6.85 -14.35
C GLU A 123 3.75 6.79 -12.82
N VAL A 124 2.98 7.69 -12.22
CA VAL A 124 2.83 7.77 -10.77
C VAL A 124 1.35 7.75 -10.43
N VAL A 125 0.97 6.87 -9.52
CA VAL A 125 -0.40 6.73 -9.02
C VAL A 125 -0.41 7.08 -7.53
N LYS A 126 -1.35 7.95 -7.14
CA LYS A 126 -1.59 8.31 -5.76
C LYS A 126 -2.48 7.29 -5.08
N LEU A 127 -2.04 6.78 -3.94
CA LEU A 127 -2.86 5.96 -3.05
C LEU A 127 -3.38 6.85 -1.92
N ASP A 128 -4.46 7.56 -2.23
CA ASP A 128 -5.10 8.47 -1.29
C ASP A 128 -6.60 8.44 -1.53
N GLN A 129 -7.33 8.47 -0.43
CA GLN A 129 -8.76 8.64 -0.40
C GLN A 129 -9.07 9.61 0.73
N GLU A 130 -9.57 10.79 0.36
CA GLU A 130 -9.89 11.83 1.33
C GLU A 130 -10.81 11.28 2.42
N SER A 131 -10.59 11.73 3.65
CA SER A 131 -11.31 11.27 4.82
C SER A 131 -11.46 12.41 5.81
N ASN A 132 -12.62 12.49 6.44
CA ASN A 132 -12.94 13.47 7.49
C ASN A 132 -13.35 12.80 8.80
N GLY A 133 -12.94 11.56 9.02
CA GLY A 133 -13.25 10.78 10.21
C GLY A 133 -12.62 11.38 11.46
N ALA A 134 -13.38 11.39 12.56
CA ALA A 134 -12.99 12.08 13.80
C ALA A 134 -11.68 11.54 14.40
N ASN A 135 -11.35 10.26 14.18
CA ASN A 135 -10.15 9.61 14.71
C ASN A 135 -9.18 9.15 13.61
N ASP A 136 -9.21 9.78 12.42
CA ASP A 136 -8.35 9.38 11.30
C ASP A 136 -6.87 9.31 11.67
N SER A 137 -6.38 10.27 12.45
CA SER A 137 -4.98 10.30 12.90
C SER A 137 -4.58 9.06 13.71
N LYS A 138 -5.52 8.43 14.41
CA LYS A 138 -5.30 7.22 15.21
C LYS A 138 -5.28 5.95 14.36
N PHE A 139 -6.04 5.92 13.27
CA PHE A 139 -6.22 4.74 12.42
C PHE A 139 -5.45 4.81 11.09
N THR A 140 -4.84 5.96 10.81
CA THR A 140 -3.86 6.12 9.74
C THR A 140 -2.51 5.66 10.27
N VAL A 141 -2.20 4.36 10.09
CA VAL A 141 -0.98 3.73 10.62
C VAL A 141 0.10 3.50 9.56
N GLY A 142 -0.14 3.91 8.31
CA GLY A 142 0.76 3.69 7.20
C GLY A 142 0.59 2.31 6.58
N LEU A 143 1.71 1.67 6.24
CA LEU A 143 1.76 0.34 5.65
C LEU A 143 1.82 -0.71 6.77
N GLN A 144 0.84 -1.60 6.78
CA GLN A 144 0.79 -2.77 7.64
C GLN A 144 0.93 -4.04 6.80
N GLU A 145 1.89 -4.90 7.14
CA GLU A 145 2.00 -6.23 6.51
C GLU A 145 0.94 -7.15 7.10
N ILE A 146 -0.02 -7.58 6.28
CA ILE A 146 -1.12 -8.49 6.69
C ILE A 146 -0.88 -9.92 6.20
N SER A 147 -0.01 -10.10 5.20
CA SER A 147 0.59 -11.38 4.84
C SER A 147 1.96 -11.16 4.16
N LEU A 148 2.72 -12.22 3.93
CA LEU A 148 4.01 -12.16 3.21
C LEU A 148 3.93 -11.47 1.85
N SER A 149 2.75 -11.48 1.21
CA SER A 149 2.53 -10.92 -0.11
C SER A 149 1.48 -9.81 -0.17
N THR A 150 0.97 -9.37 0.98
CA THR A 150 -0.18 -8.47 1.05
C THR A 150 0.02 -7.40 2.11
N PHE A 151 -0.20 -6.15 1.72
CA PHE A 151 -0.13 -5.00 2.59
C PHE A 151 -1.50 -4.34 2.71
N LEU A 152 -1.79 -3.77 3.87
CA LEU A 152 -2.89 -2.85 4.10
C LEU A 152 -2.30 -1.45 4.31
N ILE A 153 -2.84 -0.46 3.62
CA ILE A 153 -2.36 0.93 3.69
C ILE A 153 -3.48 1.81 4.19
N ASN A 154 -3.25 2.41 5.36
CA ASN A 154 -4.18 3.36 5.98
C ASN A 154 -5.63 2.85 6.04
N ASN A 155 -5.84 1.53 6.19
CA ASN A 155 -7.14 0.88 6.11
C ASN A 155 -7.93 1.09 4.80
N ASP A 156 -7.38 1.79 3.80
CA ASP A 156 -8.09 2.20 2.58
C ASP A 156 -7.69 1.36 1.36
N PHE A 157 -6.49 0.76 1.36
CA PHE A 157 -6.00 0.02 0.20
C PHE A 157 -5.34 -1.29 0.61
N VAL A 158 -5.72 -2.39 -0.05
CA VAL A 158 -4.99 -3.65 -0.04
C VAL A 158 -4.08 -3.72 -1.26
N VAL A 159 -2.79 -3.96 -1.05
CA VAL A 159 -1.80 -4.11 -2.11
C VAL A 159 -1.24 -5.52 -2.11
N THR A 160 -1.20 -6.15 -3.28
CA THR A 160 -0.68 -7.52 -3.45
C THR A 160 0.57 -7.51 -4.35
N ILE A 161 1.69 -8.05 -3.85
CA ILE A 161 3.01 -7.95 -4.53
C ILE A 161 3.27 -9.01 -5.59
N ILE A 162 2.39 -10.01 -5.73
CA ILE A 162 2.59 -11.09 -6.71
C ILE A 162 2.11 -10.66 -8.09
N ASN A 163 1.00 -9.93 -8.16
CA ASN A 163 0.36 -9.48 -9.40
C ASN A 163 0.20 -7.96 -9.46
N GLY A 164 0.89 -7.24 -8.57
CA GLY A 164 0.88 -5.78 -8.49
C GLY A 164 -0.53 -5.18 -8.48
N ARG A 165 -1.51 -5.83 -7.84
CA ARG A 165 -2.88 -5.30 -7.77
C ARG A 165 -3.10 -4.50 -6.51
N VAL A 166 -3.89 -3.44 -6.65
CA VAL A 166 -4.36 -2.59 -5.57
C VAL A 166 -5.88 -2.62 -5.53
N TYR A 167 -6.43 -2.85 -4.34
CA TYR A 167 -7.86 -2.92 -4.11
C TYR A 167 -8.25 -1.84 -3.10
N PRO A 168 -9.11 -0.89 -3.48
CA PRO A 168 -9.76 -0.02 -2.51
C PRO A 168 -10.57 -0.86 -1.53
N VAL A 169 -10.40 -0.60 -0.24
CA VAL A 169 -11.16 -1.23 0.82
C VAL A 169 -12.44 -0.43 1.00
N LYS A 170 -13.59 -1.11 0.91
CA LYS A 170 -14.87 -0.45 1.15
C LYS A 170 -14.97 -0.03 2.62
N ARG A 171 -15.11 1.28 2.84
CA ARG A 171 -15.34 1.88 4.15
C ARG A 171 -16.75 1.57 4.65
N GLU A 172 -16.93 1.62 5.97
CA GLU A 172 -18.27 1.57 6.59
C GLU A 172 -19.06 2.86 6.26
N HIS A 173 -18.37 4.00 6.35
CA HIS A 173 -18.85 5.32 5.95
C HIS A 173 -17.94 5.87 4.86
N ASP A 174 -18.48 6.20 3.69
CA ASP A 174 -17.66 6.53 2.51
C ASP A 174 -16.70 7.72 2.74
N ASN A 175 -17.12 8.69 3.55
CA ASN A 175 -16.36 9.88 3.90
C ASN A 175 -15.33 9.67 5.02
N GLU A 176 -15.33 8.52 5.69
CA GLU A 176 -14.47 8.27 6.84
C GLU A 176 -13.68 6.98 6.64
N ARG A 177 -12.36 7.07 6.76
CA ARG A 177 -11.48 5.92 6.88
C ARG A 177 -12.02 5.01 7.96
N ILE A 178 -11.84 3.69 7.81
CA ILE A 178 -12.32 2.73 8.80
C ILE A 178 -11.74 3.08 10.17
N GLN A 179 -12.61 3.48 11.10
CA GLN A 179 -12.29 3.93 12.46
C GLN A 179 -12.00 2.75 13.40
N GLY A 180 -11.23 1.77 12.92
CA GLY A 180 -10.95 0.53 13.62
C GLY A 180 -9.54 0.02 13.39
N LYS A 181 -9.08 -0.85 14.29
CA LYS A 181 -7.77 -1.51 14.15
C LYS A 181 -7.95 -2.78 13.34
N PHE A 182 -7.13 -2.99 12.32
CA PHE A 182 -7.05 -4.29 11.66
C PHE A 182 -6.66 -5.37 12.68
N LEU A 183 -7.40 -6.47 12.67
CA LEU A 183 -7.20 -7.59 13.60
C LEU A 183 -6.68 -8.84 12.89
N LEU A 184 -7.42 -9.31 11.90
CA LEU A 184 -7.13 -10.54 11.18
C LEU A 184 -7.82 -10.58 9.82
N ASN A 185 -7.47 -11.60 9.05
CA ASN A 185 -8.10 -11.94 7.77
C ASN A 185 -8.76 -13.32 7.83
N SER A 186 -9.71 -13.56 6.92
CA SER A 186 -10.26 -14.88 6.64
C SER A 186 -9.19 -15.89 6.23
N ALA A 187 -9.52 -17.18 6.29
CA ALA A 187 -8.61 -18.25 5.89
C ALA A 187 -8.13 -18.12 4.44
N ASP A 188 -8.99 -17.67 3.52
CA ASP A 188 -8.66 -17.37 2.13
C ASP A 188 -7.98 -16.00 1.92
N LYS A 189 -7.76 -15.27 3.02
CA LYS A 189 -7.11 -13.96 3.09
C LYS A 189 -7.84 -12.84 2.35
N SER A 190 -9.09 -13.03 1.95
CA SER A 190 -9.85 -12.07 1.14
C SER A 190 -10.75 -11.12 1.96
N THR A 191 -11.17 -11.52 3.15
CA THR A 191 -11.97 -10.72 4.07
C THR A 191 -11.09 -10.20 5.20
N LEU A 192 -11.08 -8.88 5.40
CA LEU A 192 -10.40 -8.19 6.49
C LEU A 192 -11.39 -7.94 7.64
N VAL A 193 -10.92 -8.06 8.88
CA VAL A 193 -11.69 -7.75 10.10
C VAL A 193 -11.04 -6.59 10.85
N PHE A 194 -11.84 -5.57 11.14
CA PHE A 194 -11.47 -4.40 11.90
C PHE A 194 -12.20 -4.37 13.24
N ALA A 195 -11.46 -4.23 14.34
CA ALA A 195 -12.02 -3.91 15.65
C ALA A 195 -12.46 -2.45 15.67
N MET A 196 -13.77 -2.23 15.63
CA MET A 196 -14.40 -0.94 15.86
C MET A 196 -14.67 -0.76 17.36
N GLU A 197 -15.33 0.33 17.76
CA GLU A 197 -15.67 0.58 19.17
C GLU A 197 -16.66 -0.46 19.74
N LYS A 198 -17.63 -0.90 18.92
CA LYS A 198 -18.76 -1.75 19.35
C LYS A 198 -19.03 -2.94 18.43
N SER A 199 -18.19 -3.13 17.42
CA SER A 199 -18.41 -4.15 16.40
C SER A 199 -17.10 -4.64 15.80
N LEU A 200 -17.21 -5.75 15.06
CA LEU A 200 -16.20 -6.23 14.14
C LEU A 200 -16.67 -5.92 12.72
N TYR A 201 -16.15 -4.84 12.15
CA TYR A 201 -16.43 -4.48 10.77
C TYR A 201 -15.62 -5.38 9.84
N GLN A 202 -16.29 -6.06 8.91
CA GLN A 202 -15.66 -7.02 8.01
C GLN A 202 -15.89 -6.60 6.57
N VAL A 203 -14.85 -6.69 5.75
CA VAL A 203 -14.91 -6.30 4.35
C VAL A 203 -14.09 -7.25 3.51
N ASN A 204 -14.73 -7.82 2.49
CA ASN A 204 -14.05 -8.54 1.43
C ASN A 204 -13.51 -7.55 0.41
N TYR A 205 -12.18 -7.39 0.32
CA TYR A 205 -11.61 -6.36 -0.54
C TYR A 205 -11.65 -6.73 -2.03
N LEU A 206 -12.00 -7.97 -2.39
CA LEU A 206 -12.17 -8.40 -3.78
C LEU A 206 -13.58 -8.10 -4.28
N THR A 207 -14.60 -8.39 -3.47
CA THR A 207 -16.01 -8.24 -3.87
C THR A 207 -16.67 -6.95 -3.38
N GLY A 208 -16.06 -6.28 -2.39
CA GLY A 208 -16.66 -5.13 -1.70
C GLY A 208 -17.84 -5.52 -0.79
N GLU A 209 -18.09 -6.81 -0.57
CA GLU A 209 -19.09 -7.25 0.40
C GLU A 209 -18.63 -6.93 1.81
N THR A 210 -19.57 -6.47 2.62
CA THR A 210 -19.32 -6.06 4.00
C THR A 210 -20.26 -6.78 4.95
N PHE A 211 -19.81 -6.96 6.18
CA PHE A 211 -20.61 -7.48 7.26
C PHE A 211 -20.15 -6.84 8.56
N ASP A 212 -21.03 -6.10 9.21
CA ASP A 212 -20.76 -5.55 10.53
C ASP A 212 -21.36 -6.48 11.58
N LEU A 213 -20.51 -6.97 12.48
CA LEU A 213 -20.91 -7.89 13.54
C LEU A 213 -20.85 -7.17 14.89
N PRO A 214 -22.01 -6.82 15.49
CA PRO A 214 -22.05 -6.27 16.83
C PRO A 214 -21.45 -7.25 17.84
N VAL A 215 -20.57 -6.75 18.71
CA VAL A 215 -19.92 -7.55 19.76
C VAL A 215 -19.84 -6.78 21.07
N SER A 216 -19.66 -7.49 22.18
CA SER A 216 -19.50 -6.85 23.49
C SER A 216 -18.14 -6.16 23.62
N ALA A 217 -18.06 -5.16 24.52
CA ALA A 217 -16.79 -4.53 24.88
C ALA A 217 -15.77 -5.54 25.43
N GLU A 218 -16.24 -6.60 26.09
CA GLU A 218 -15.40 -7.71 26.56
C GLU A 218 -14.76 -8.47 25.40
N THR A 219 -15.51 -8.72 24.33
CA THR A 219 -14.99 -9.35 23.11
C THR A 219 -13.88 -8.51 22.50
N LEU A 220 -14.05 -7.18 22.50
CA LEU A 220 -13.12 -6.20 21.93
C LEU A 220 -11.93 -5.85 22.82
N ASN A 221 -11.76 -6.50 23.98
CA ASN A 221 -10.64 -6.23 24.86
C ASN A 221 -9.30 -6.51 24.14
N PRO A 222 -8.42 -5.51 23.95
CA PRO A 222 -7.18 -5.69 23.19
C PRO A 222 -6.25 -6.79 23.69
N GLN A 223 -6.33 -7.16 24.98
CA GLN A 223 -5.50 -8.19 25.59
C GLN A 223 -5.99 -9.61 25.28
N THR A 224 -7.28 -9.78 24.98
CA THR A 224 -7.91 -11.09 24.84
C THR A 224 -8.67 -11.27 23.52
N ILE A 225 -8.76 -10.23 22.69
CA ILE A 225 -9.58 -10.20 21.47
C ILE A 225 -9.34 -11.40 20.53
N ILE A 226 -8.08 -11.77 20.30
CA ILE A 226 -7.76 -12.90 19.42
C ILE A 226 -8.26 -14.22 20.03
N LYS A 227 -8.09 -14.40 21.34
CA LYS A 227 -8.57 -15.59 22.06
C LYS A 227 -10.09 -15.65 22.04
N ASN A 228 -10.77 -14.55 22.34
CA ASN A 228 -12.23 -14.46 22.33
C ASN A 228 -12.79 -14.80 20.93
N ILE A 229 -12.18 -14.24 19.87
CA ILE A 229 -12.55 -14.55 18.49
C ILE A 229 -12.39 -16.04 18.19
N GLN A 230 -11.29 -16.67 18.61
CA GLN A 230 -11.06 -18.09 18.37
C GLN A 230 -12.02 -19.01 19.15
N GLN A 231 -12.46 -18.58 20.34
CA GLN A 231 -13.33 -19.37 21.20
C GLN A 231 -14.81 -19.24 20.86
N ASP A 232 -15.24 -18.06 20.42
CA ASP A 232 -16.66 -17.73 20.31
C ASP A 232 -17.15 -17.54 18.87
N PHE A 233 -16.26 -17.61 17.87
CA PHE A 233 -16.60 -17.32 16.48
C PHE A 233 -16.04 -18.34 15.50
N SER A 234 -16.72 -18.46 14.35
CA SER A 234 -16.33 -19.30 13.22
C SER A 234 -16.44 -18.55 11.89
N TRP A 235 -15.63 -18.96 10.92
CA TRP A 235 -15.74 -18.48 9.55
C TRP A 235 -16.87 -19.21 8.83
N GLN A 236 -17.83 -18.47 8.32
CA GLN A 236 -18.98 -19.01 7.60
C GLN A 236 -19.12 -18.33 6.24
N LYS A 237 -19.39 -19.11 5.20
CA LYS A 237 -19.69 -18.57 3.88
C LYS A 237 -21.10 -17.98 3.87
N ASN A 238 -21.26 -16.84 3.24
CA ASN A 238 -22.58 -16.34 2.86
C ASN A 238 -23.09 -17.03 1.58
N ASN A 239 -24.28 -16.66 1.12
CA ASN A 239 -24.91 -17.23 -0.09
C ASN A 239 -24.12 -16.96 -1.39
N LYS A 240 -23.16 -16.03 -1.37
CA LYS A 240 -22.27 -15.70 -2.49
C LYS A 240 -20.89 -16.36 -2.36
N GLY A 241 -20.69 -17.17 -1.32
CA GLY A 241 -19.43 -17.88 -1.07
C GLY A 241 -18.39 -17.09 -0.28
N THR A 242 -18.67 -15.83 0.08
CA THR A 242 -17.75 -14.96 0.83
C THR A 242 -17.70 -15.36 2.30
N LEU A 243 -16.48 -15.51 2.83
CA LEU A 243 -16.25 -15.87 4.23
C LEU A 243 -16.37 -14.64 5.15
N PHE A 244 -17.25 -14.73 6.14
CA PHE A 244 -17.36 -13.78 7.24
C PHE A 244 -17.29 -14.50 8.58
N LEU A 245 -16.70 -13.84 9.56
CA LEU A 245 -16.70 -14.25 10.95
C LEU A 245 -18.12 -14.10 11.50
N LYS A 246 -18.63 -15.15 12.14
CA LYS A 246 -19.91 -15.15 12.83
C LYS A 246 -19.74 -15.80 14.20
N LYS A 247 -20.51 -15.34 15.18
CA LYS A 247 -20.53 -15.97 16.51
C LYS A 247 -20.99 -17.43 16.37
N TYR A 248 -20.44 -18.33 17.18
CA TYR A 248 -20.97 -19.69 17.29
C TYR A 248 -22.45 -19.61 17.66
N ASP A 249 -23.24 -20.38 16.93
CA ASP A 249 -24.62 -20.64 17.29
C ASP A 249 -24.63 -21.85 18.22
N ASN A 250 -24.50 -21.60 19.53
CA ASN A 250 -24.54 -22.66 20.54
C ASN A 250 -25.95 -23.29 20.65
N ASP A 251 -26.97 -22.71 20.01
CA ASP A 251 -28.35 -23.18 19.99
C ASP A 251 -28.74 -23.80 18.63
N ARG A 252 -27.77 -24.02 17.72
CA ARG A 252 -28.06 -24.72 16.45
C ARG A 252 -28.55 -26.14 16.77
N ILE A 253 -29.82 -26.39 16.50
CA ILE A 253 -30.39 -27.75 16.45
C ILE A 253 -29.63 -28.49 15.36
N ILE A 254 -28.75 -29.42 15.75
CA ILE A 254 -28.08 -30.31 14.81
C ILE A 254 -29.09 -31.38 14.41
N ASP A 255 -29.41 -31.45 13.11
CA ASP A 255 -30.24 -32.51 12.58
C ASP A 255 -29.48 -33.84 12.71
N ILE A 256 -30.11 -34.85 13.31
CA ILE A 256 -29.48 -36.16 13.59
C ILE A 256 -29.03 -36.87 12.31
N SER A 257 -29.57 -36.47 11.15
CA SER A 257 -29.15 -36.95 9.83
C SER A 257 -27.70 -36.59 9.47
N GLU A 258 -27.09 -35.59 10.13
CA GLU A 258 -25.68 -35.23 9.94
C GLU A 258 -24.70 -36.24 10.59
N PHE A 259 -25.19 -37.14 11.46
CA PHE A 259 -24.37 -38.17 12.13
C PHE A 259 -24.57 -39.59 11.56
N GLY A 260 -25.35 -39.75 10.49
CA GLY A 260 -25.62 -41.03 9.86
C GLY A 260 -24.64 -41.35 8.72
N ASN A 261 -23.47 -41.91 9.05
CA ASN A 261 -22.71 -42.83 8.20
C ASN A 261 -22.08 -43.92 9.07
#